data_AF-A0A7C1PR52-F1
#
_entry.id   AF-A0A7C1PR52-F1
#
_cell.length_a   1.000
_cell.length_b   1.000
_cell.length_c   1.000
_cell.angle_alpha   90.00
_cell.angle_beta   90.00
_cell.angle_gamma   90.00
#
_symmetry.space_group_name_H-M   'P 1'
#
loop_
_entity.id
_entity.type
_entity.pdbx_description
1 polymer ?
#
loop_
_entity_poly.entity_id
_entity_poly.type
_entity_poly.pdbx_seq_one_letter_code
_entity_poly.pdbx_strand_id
1 'polypeptide(L)' 'MHPHLKKKAKKALQTIITDPYAGKFLKNELEGLRSYRISRFRIIYRISKKQVIDIIAIGPRNSIYEETFRVISREKRQS' A
#
# COMPACT_ATOMS: atom_id res chain seq x y z
N MET A 1 14.06 5.31 12.08
CA MET A 1 13.05 4.24 11.85
C MET A 1 12.99 3.36 13.09
N HIS A 2 11.84 3.18 13.75
CA HIS A 2 11.76 2.34 14.96
C HIS A 2 12.04 0.86 14.57
N PRO A 3 12.96 0.12 15.22
CA PRO A 3 13.39 -1.22 14.82
C PRO A 3 12.24 -2.24 14.64
N HIS A 4 11.17 -2.06 15.41
CA HIS A 4 9.97 -2.90 15.35
C HIS A 4 9.14 -2.73 14.07
N LEU A 5 9.22 -1.57 13.40
CA LEU A 5 8.43 -1.31 12.20
C LEU A 5 8.93 -2.16 11.03
N LYS A 6 10.25 -2.29 10.87
CA LYS A 6 10.86 -3.10 9.78
C LYS A 6 10.45 -4.57 9.88
N LYS A 7 10.48 -5.15 11.09
CA LYS A 7 10.03 -6.54 11.33
C LYS A 7 8.55 -6.73 11.02
N LYS A 8 7.70 -5.79 11.44
CA LYS A 8 6.26 -5.82 11.17
C LYS A 8 5.95 -5.66 9.68
N ALA A 9 6.65 -4.76 8.99
CA ALA A 9 6.54 -4.56 7.55
C ALA A 9 6.94 -5.84 6.79
N LYS A 10 8.05 -6.48 7.15
CA LYS A 10 8.47 -7.75 6.52
C LYS A 10 7.41 -8.84 6.65
N LYS A 11 6.84 -9.03 7.86
CA LYS A 11 5.79 -10.02 8.08
C LYS A 11 4.53 -9.70 7.25
N ALA A 12 4.14 -8.44 7.19
CA ALA A 12 3.00 -8.03 6.39
C ALA A 12 3.22 -8.23 4.88
N LEU A 13 4.42 -7.95 4.37
CA LEU A 13 4.77 -8.22 2.98
C LEU A 13 4.69 -9.72 2.66
N GLN A 14 5.14 -10.60 3.58
CA GLN A 14 4.97 -12.04 3.44
C GLN A 14 3.49 -12.42 3.35
N THR A 15 2.64 -11.87 4.23
CA THR A 15 1.20 -12.09 4.16
C THR A 15 0.60 -11.62 2.84
N ILE A 16 0.99 -10.44 2.35
CA ILE A 16 0.52 -9.90 1.08
C ILE A 16 0.98 -10.74 -0.12
N ILE A 17 2.18 -11.32 -0.08
CA ILE A 17 2.66 -12.24 -1.12
C ILE A 17 1.84 -13.54 -1.12
N THR A 18 1.52 -14.08 0.05
CA THR A 18 0.73 -15.32 0.18
C THR A 18 -0.76 -15.10 -0.17
N ASP A 19 -1.32 -13.97 0.26
CA ASP A 19 -2.68 -13.55 -0.06
C ASP A 19 -2.68 -12.08 -0.51
N PRO A 20 -2.56 -11.84 -1.83
CA PRO A 20 -2.59 -10.49 -2.39
C PRO A 20 -3.90 -9.74 -2.14
N TYR A 21 -4.98 -10.45 -1.80
CA TYR A 21 -6.31 -9.87 -1.59
C TYR A 21 -6.61 -9.55 -0.12
N ALA A 22 -5.69 -9.87 0.81
CA ALA A 22 -5.82 -9.60 2.25
C ALA A 22 -6.02 -8.11 2.61
N GLY A 23 -5.58 -7.19 1.75
CA GLY A 23 -5.80 -5.76 1.90
C GLY A 23 -7.20 -5.32 1.47
N LYS A 24 -7.78 -4.36 2.21
CA LYS A 24 -9.08 -3.75 1.85
C LYS A 24 -8.97 -3.02 0.51
N PHE A 25 -9.89 -3.29 -0.39
CA PHE A 25 -10.01 -2.52 -1.63
C PHE A 25 -10.39 -1.07 -1.32
N LEU A 26 -9.67 -0.13 -1.91
CA LEU A 26 -9.95 1.29 -1.77
C LEU A 26 -10.96 1.74 -2.84
N LYS A 27 -11.60 2.88 -2.58
CA LYS A 27 -12.65 3.45 -3.42
C LYS A 27 -12.26 4.87 -3.85
N ASN A 28 -13.08 5.47 -4.71
CA ASN A 28 -12.95 6.85 -5.17
C ASN A 28 -11.60 7.07 -5.86
N GLU A 29 -10.87 8.12 -5.49
CA GLU A 29 -9.61 8.53 -6.12
C GLU A 29 -8.47 7.50 -5.98
N LEU A 30 -8.63 6.54 -5.06
CA LEU A 30 -7.68 5.45 -4.81
C LEU A 30 -8.22 4.08 -5.27
N GLU A 31 -9.29 4.06 -6.08
CA GLU A 31 -9.81 2.83 -6.68
C GLU A 31 -8.71 2.07 -7.45
N GLY A 32 -8.76 0.73 -7.36
CA GLY A 32 -7.73 -0.15 -7.91
C GLY A 32 -6.54 -0.39 -6.98
N LEU A 33 -6.44 0.37 -5.87
CA LEU A 33 -5.46 0.12 -4.80
C LEU A 33 -6.06 -0.69 -3.65
N ARG A 34 -5.18 -1.27 -2.84
CA ARG A 34 -5.49 -2.03 -1.62
C ARG A 34 -4.74 -1.46 -0.43
N SER A 35 -5.35 -1.56 0.74
CA SER A 35 -4.79 -1.11 2.01
C SER A 35 -4.68 -2.25 3.01
N TYR A 36 -3.45 -2.57 3.42
CA TYR A 36 -3.17 -3.56 4.47
C TYR A 36 -2.72 -2.87 5.76
N ARG A 37 -3.33 -3.23 6.90
CA ARG A 37 -3.04 -2.59 8.20
C ARG A 37 -1.85 -3.26 8.88
N ILE A 38 -0.93 -2.45 9.38
CA ILE A 38 0.20 -2.89 10.21
C ILE A 38 0.28 -2.01 11.45
N SER A 39 -0.26 -2.48 12.58
CA SER A 39 -0.31 -1.66 13.80
C SER A 39 -0.99 -0.30 13.53
N ARG A 40 -0.26 0.82 13.62
CA ARG A 40 -0.72 2.19 13.36
C ARG A 40 -0.44 2.67 11.91
N PHE A 41 0.21 1.84 11.11
CA PHE A 41 0.62 2.11 9.73
C PHE A 41 -0.24 1.32 8.74
N ARG A 42 -0.13 1.67 7.46
CA ARG A 42 -0.70 0.93 6.34
C ARG A 42 0.31 0.76 5.23
N ILE A 43 0.19 -0.34 4.51
CA ILE A 43 0.80 -0.54 3.19
C ILE A 43 -0.30 -0.31 2.16
N ILE A 44 -0.05 0.59 1.21
CA ILE A 44 -0.88 0.78 0.04
C ILE A 44 -0.19 0.10 -1.15
N TYR A 45 -0.93 -0.76 -1.84
CA TYR A 45 -0.39 -1.56 -2.93
C TYR A 45 -1.45 -1.84 -3.99
N ARG A 46 -1.03 -2.35 -5.16
CA ARG A 46 -1.93 -2.89 -6.20
C ARG A 46 -1.38 -4.20 -6.72
N ILE A 47 -2.25 -4.98 -7.35
CA ILE A 47 -1.89 -6.22 -8.06
C ILE A 47 -1.94 -5.88 -9.55
N SER A 48 -0.81 -5.94 -10.23
CA SER A 48 -0.74 -5.69 -11.67
C SER A 48 -1.27 -6.89 -12.47
N LYS A 49 -1.54 -6.68 -13.76
CA LYS A 49 -1.96 -7.77 -14.68
C LYS A 49 -0.94 -8.90 -14.79
N LYS A 50 0.33 -8.63 -14.47
CA LYS A 50 1.42 -9.63 -14.48
C LYS A 50 1.59 -10.35 -13.14
N GLN A 51 0.58 -10.27 -12.26
CA GLN A 51 0.61 -10.80 -10.89
C GLN A 51 1.76 -10.23 -10.03
N VAL A 52 2.23 -9.02 -10.37
CA VAL A 52 3.24 -8.31 -9.57
C VAL A 52 2.54 -7.43 -8.56
N ILE A 53 3.03 -7.43 -7.33
CA ILE A 53 2.55 -6.58 -6.24
C ILE A 53 3.37 -5.29 -6.23
N ASP A 54 2.75 -4.19 -6.64
CA ASP A 54 3.38 -2.86 -6.61
C ASP A 54 3.09 -2.22 -5.25
N ILE A 55 4.14 -1.96 -4.46
CA ILE A 55 4.02 -1.19 -3.22
C ILE A 55 4.09 0.29 -3.55
N ILE A 56 3.00 1.01 -3.31
CA ILE A 56 2.89 2.44 -3.65
C ILE A 56 3.38 3.30 -2.49
N ALA A 57 2.94 3.00 -1.26
CA ALA A 57 3.31 3.77 -0.09
C ALA A 57 3.19 2.97 1.22
N ILE A 58 3.99 3.34 2.23
CA ILE A 58 3.89 2.79 3.58
C ILE A 58 3.94 3.95 4.58
N GLY A 59 2.91 4.11 5.40
CA GLY A 59 2.85 5.25 6.32
C GLY A 59 1.69 5.25 7.32
N PRO A 60 1.62 6.27 8.19
CA PRO A 60 0.59 6.42 9.22
C PRO A 60 -0.83 6.50 8.63
N ARG A 61 -1.83 5.97 9.35
CA ARG A 61 -3.22 5.93 8.88
C ARG A 61 -3.80 7.29 8.44
N ASN A 62 -3.42 8.37 9.12
CA ASN A 62 -3.98 9.72 8.92
C ASN A 62 -3.43 10.42 7.67
N SER A 63 -2.18 10.16 7.27
CA SER A 63 -1.55 10.86 6.14
C SER A 63 -1.42 10.01 4.87
N ILE A 64 -1.36 8.68 5.01
CA ILE A 64 -0.98 7.78 3.92
C ILE A 64 -1.88 7.85 2.69
N TYR A 65 -3.17 8.13 2.84
CA TYR A 65 -4.10 8.21 1.70
C TYR A 65 -3.87 9.46 0.87
N GLU A 66 -3.66 10.60 1.51
CA GLU A 66 -3.34 11.84 0.82
C GLU A 66 -1.96 11.76 0.15
N GLU A 67 -0.97 11.21 0.86
CA GLU A 67 0.37 10.96 0.29
C GLU A 67 0.29 10.04 -0.92
N THR A 68 -0.47 8.94 -0.84
CA THR A 68 -0.69 8.03 -1.97
C THR A 68 -1.35 8.75 -3.14
N PHE A 69 -2.40 9.54 -2.88
CA PHE A 69 -3.08 10.32 -3.92
C PHE A 69 -2.12 11.26 -4.65
N ARG A 70 -1.22 11.93 -3.92
CA ARG A 70 -0.19 12.79 -4.52
C ARG A 70 0.80 12.00 -5.38
N VAL A 71 1.22 10.81 -4.96
CA VAL A 71 2.12 9.95 -5.74
C VAL A 71 1.46 9.53 -7.05
N ILE A 72 0.26 8.93 -7.00
CA ILE A 72 -0.43 8.45 -8.21
C ILE A 72 -0.81 9.61 -9.16
N SER A 73 -1.10 10.78 -8.62
CA SER A 73 -1.44 11.96 -9.45
C SER A 73 -0.23 12.49 -10.21
N ARG A 74 0.98 12.31 -9.66
CA ARG A 74 2.23 12.67 -10.35
C ARG A 74 2.58 11.66 -11.44
N GLU A 75 2.40 10.36 -11.16
CA GLU A 75 2.59 9.31 -12.17
C GLU A 75 1.71 9.53 -13.40
N LYS A 76 0.41 9.80 -13.20
CA LYS A 76 -0.55 10.06 -14.29
C LYS A 76 -0.19 11.26 -15.18
N ARG A 77 0.57 12.24 -14.67
CA ARG A 77 0.99 13.41 -15.47
C ARG A 77 2.22 13.15 -16.32
N GLN A 78 2.93 12.06 -16.07
CA GLN A 78 4.19 11.71 -16.73
C GLN A 78 4.03 10.57 -17.75
N SER A 79 2.83 9.98 -17.83
CA SER A 79 2.41 8.92 -18.75
C SER A 79 1.48 9.45 -19.83
#